data_AF-X0Y159-F1
#
_entry.id   AF-X0Y159-F1
#
_cell.length_a   1.000
_cell.length_b   1.000
_cell.length_c   1.000
_cell.angle_alpha   90.00
_cell.angle_beta   90.00
_cell.angle_gamma   90.00
#
_symmetry.space_group_name_H-M   'P 1'
#
loop_
_entity.id
_entity.type
_entity.pdbx_description
1 polymer ?
#
loop_
_entity_poly.entity_id
_entity_poly.type
_entity_poly.pdbx_seq_one_letter_code
_entity_poly.pdbx_strand_id
1 'polypeptide(L)'
;VGLVHFISYFLSIPLWVFIKIFKGPGLYLKQLSGFKFWHVHSIVFDQLIPKIANYWRQQQAKSLLADFDNLKDIQIYHINNNSWTVIGKKK
;
A
#
# COMPACT_ATOMS: atom_id res chain seq x y z
N VAL A 1 18.15 13.45 4.14
CA VAL A 1 17.92 12.03 4.47
C VAL A 1 17.76 11.82 5.98
N GLY A 2 18.66 12.35 6.83
CA GLY A 2 18.56 12.19 8.31
C GLY A 2 17.23 12.64 8.94
N LEU A 3 16.68 13.79 8.52
CA LEU A 3 15.38 14.27 9.02
C LEU A 3 14.23 13.31 8.70
N VAL A 4 14.20 12.78 7.47
CA VAL A 4 13.18 11.82 7.04
C VAL A 4 13.27 10.55 7.89
N HIS A 5 14.47 10.01 8.10
CA HIS A 5 14.65 8.85 8.98
C HIS A 5 14.17 9.13 10.40
N PHE A 6 14.51 10.29 10.98
CA PHE A 6 14.04 10.65 12.31
C PHE A 6 12.50 10.66 12.39
N ILE A 7 11.84 11.34 11.44
CA ILE A 7 10.37 11.37 11.37
C ILE A 7 9.80 9.97 11.16
N SER A 8 10.41 9.16 10.30
CA SER A 8 9.97 7.78 10.06
C SER A 8 10.08 6.93 11.32
N TYR A 9 11.17 7.01 12.09
CA TYR A 9 11.27 6.32 13.39
C TYR A 9 10.21 6.82 14.37
N PHE A 10 10.06 8.14 14.48
CA PHE A 10 9.08 8.76 15.36
C PHE A 10 7.64 8.31 15.08
N LEU A 11 7.28 8.11 13.81
CA LEU A 11 5.95 7.64 13.40
C LEU A 11 5.82 6.11 13.41
N SER A 12 6.86 5.38 13.01
CA SER A 12 6.82 3.91 12.88
C SER A 12 6.80 3.20 14.23
N ILE A 13 7.50 3.73 15.25
CA ILE A 13 7.53 3.13 16.60
C ILE A 13 6.13 3.10 17.23
N PRO A 14 5.40 4.22 17.40
CA PRO A 14 4.07 4.21 17.98
C PRO A 14 3.07 3.43 17.13
N LEU A 15 3.15 3.53 15.79
CA LEU A 15 2.32 2.75 14.89
C LEU A 15 2.53 1.24 15.08
N TRP A 16 3.79 0.79 15.16
CA TRP A 16 4.11 -0.62 15.33
C TRP A 16 3.63 -1.16 16.69
N VAL A 17 3.82 -0.40 17.77
CA VAL A 17 3.29 -0.76 19.09
C VAL A 17 1.76 -0.86 19.04
N PHE A 18 1.10 0.14 18.46
CA PHE A 18 -0.36 0.17 18.33
C PHE A 18 -0.90 -1.06 17.58
N ILE A 19 -0.39 -1.37 16.38
CA ILE A 19 -0.89 -2.50 15.59
C ILE A 19 -0.59 -3.86 16.22
N LYS A 20 0.49 -3.98 17.02
CA LYS A 20 0.83 -5.22 17.72
C LYS A 20 -0.09 -5.50 18.90
N ILE A 21 -0.47 -4.46 19.64
CA ILE A 21 -1.36 -4.57 20.80
C ILE A 21 -2.81 -4.76 20.35
N PHE A 22 -3.31 -3.84 19.53
CA PHE A 22 -4.74 -3.77 19.23
C PHE A 22 -5.15 -4.67 18.06
N LYS A 23 -4.18 -5.13 17.23
CA LYS A 23 -4.40 -5.96 16.04
C LYS A 23 -5.41 -5.40 15.02
N GLY A 24 -5.87 -4.16 15.20
CA GLY A 24 -6.70 -3.36 14.30
C GLY A 24 -8.07 -3.94 13.92
N PRO A 25 -9.09 -3.11 13.65
CA PRO A 25 -10.43 -3.59 13.31
C PRO A 25 -10.56 -4.15 11.88
N GLY A 26 -9.64 -3.81 10.96
CA GLY A 26 -9.74 -4.17 9.53
C GLY A 26 -8.75 -5.24 9.07
N LEU A 27 -9.07 -5.92 7.96
CA LEU A 27 -8.20 -6.94 7.34
C LEU A 27 -6.78 -6.40 7.07
N TYR A 28 -6.68 -5.16 6.60
CA TYR A 28 -5.40 -4.50 6.35
C TYR A 28 -4.56 -4.30 7.62
N LEU A 29 -5.16 -3.76 8.69
CA LEU A 29 -4.46 -3.54 9.95
C LEU A 29 -4.09 -4.87 10.63
N LYS A 30 -4.95 -5.89 10.50
CA LYS A 30 -4.66 -7.24 10.97
C LYS A 30 -3.48 -7.85 10.21
N GLN A 31 -3.41 -7.66 8.88
CA GLN A 31 -2.24 -8.07 8.09
C GLN A 31 -0.97 -7.31 8.52
N LEU A 32 -1.05 -5.99 8.68
CA LEU A 32 0.06 -5.17 9.18
C LEU A 32 0.55 -5.61 10.56
N SER A 33 -0.34 -6.05 11.45
CA SER A 33 0.04 -6.58 12.77
C SER A 33 0.95 -7.82 12.68
N GLY A 34 0.94 -8.54 11.56
CA GLY A 34 1.83 -9.68 11.29
C GLY A 34 3.25 -9.26 10.87
N PHE A 35 3.47 -8.00 10.49
CA PHE A 35 4.76 -7.57 9.95
C PHE A 35 5.83 -7.38 11.03
N LYS A 36 7.10 -7.57 10.64
CA LYS A 36 8.26 -7.16 11.44
C LYS A 36 8.33 -5.62 11.48
N PHE A 37 8.93 -5.07 12.53
CA PHE A 37 9.09 -3.61 12.68
C PHE A 37 9.69 -2.97 11.42
N TRP A 38 10.74 -3.56 10.86
CA TRP A 38 11.41 -3.03 9.68
C TRP A 38 10.51 -2.87 8.45
N HIS A 39 9.55 -3.77 8.23
CA HIS A 39 8.58 -3.60 7.13
C HIS A 39 7.63 -2.44 7.39
N VAL A 40 7.16 -2.27 8.63
CA VAL A 40 6.30 -1.13 9.00
C VAL A 40 7.06 0.18 8.88
N HIS A 41 8.32 0.21 9.34
CA HIS A 41 9.21 1.34 9.19
C HIS A 41 9.43 1.72 7.72
N SER A 42 9.73 0.75 6.85
CA SER A 42 9.89 0.97 5.41
C SER A 42 8.62 1.54 4.78
N ILE A 43 7.44 1.01 5.12
CA ILE A 43 6.17 1.56 4.63
C ILE A 43 6.01 3.03 5.02
N VAL A 44 6.23 3.37 6.30
CA VAL A 44 6.11 4.75 6.79
C VAL A 44 7.15 5.66 6.12
N PHE A 45 8.38 5.18 5.95
CA PHE A 45 9.45 5.92 5.28
C PHE A 45 9.10 6.21 3.82
N ASP A 46 8.61 5.21 3.07
CA ASP A 46 8.19 5.37 1.67
C ASP A 46 7.06 6.39 1.52
N GLN A 47 6.15 6.48 2.48
CA GLN A 47 5.06 7.47 2.48
C GLN A 47 5.54 8.91 2.75
N LEU A 48 6.77 9.11 3.26
CA LEU A 48 7.33 10.45 3.54
C LEU A 48 8.20 11.00 2.40
N ILE A 49 8.50 10.18 1.40
CA ILE A 49 9.31 10.55 0.23
C ILE A 49 8.50 10.92 -1.04
N PRO A 50 7.18 10.70 -1.17
CA PRO A 50 6.55 10.75 -2.47
C PRO A 50 6.54 12.17 -3.01
N LYS A 51 7.13 12.36 -4.19
CA LYS A 51 6.95 13.58 -4.97
C LYS A 51 5.53 13.67 -5.55
N ILE A 52 4.94 12.52 -5.89
CA ILE A 52 3.59 12.38 -6.45
C ILE A 52 3.02 11.02 -6.00
N ALA A 53 1.81 11.01 -5.43
CA ALA A 53 1.05 9.79 -5.13
C ALA A 53 -0.34 9.91 -5.76
N ASN A 54 -0.59 9.16 -6.83
CA ASN A 54 -1.87 9.17 -7.53
C ASN A 54 -2.82 8.14 -6.91
N TYR A 55 -3.98 8.61 -6.44
CA TYR A 55 -5.05 7.76 -5.95
C TYR A 55 -6.09 7.56 -7.06
N TRP A 56 -6.20 6.33 -7.53
CA TRP A 56 -7.08 5.97 -8.63
C TRP A 56 -8.37 5.33 -8.13
N ARG A 57 -9.50 5.77 -8.69
CA ARG A 57 -10.77 5.04 -8.57
C ARG A 57 -10.68 3.73 -9.35
N GLN A 58 -11.53 2.75 -9.00
CA GLN A 58 -11.56 1.43 -9.63
C GLN A 58 -11.48 1.48 -11.17
N GLN A 59 -12.31 2.31 -11.80
CA GLN A 59 -12.35 2.42 -13.25
C GLN A 59 -11.06 3.01 -13.83
N GLN A 60 -10.49 4.02 -13.17
CA GLN A 60 -9.22 4.61 -13.59
C GLN A 60 -8.08 3.59 -13.49
N ALA A 61 -8.03 2.83 -12.39
CA ALA A 61 -7.04 1.77 -12.22
C ALA A 61 -7.16 0.67 -13.30
N LYS A 62 -8.39 0.32 -13.70
CA LYS A 62 -8.64 -0.62 -14.80
C LYS A 62 -8.17 -0.04 -16.14
N SER A 63 -8.50 1.22 -16.43
CA SER A 63 -8.10 1.91 -17.66
C SER A 63 -6.57 1.95 -17.82
N LEU A 64 -5.81 2.17 -16.74
CA LEU A 64 -4.35 2.16 -16.78
C LEU A 64 -3.76 0.91 -17.43
N LEU A 65 -4.38 -0.27 -17.26
CA LEU A 65 -3.92 -1.50 -17.92
C LEU A 65 -4.62 -1.75 -19.27
N ALA A 66 -5.84 -1.25 -19.45
CA ALA A 66 -6.60 -1.42 -20.68
C ALA A 66 -6.00 -0.63 -21.85
N ASP A 67 -5.27 0.45 -21.57
CA ASP A 67 -4.60 1.28 -22.57
C ASP A 67 -3.35 0.61 -23.18
N PHE A 68 -2.94 -0.57 -22.69
CA PHE A 68 -1.82 -1.33 -23.25
C PHE A 68 -2.26 -2.32 -24.34
N ASP A 69 -1.80 -2.08 -25.56
CA ASP A 69 -2.14 -2.89 -26.74
C ASP A 69 -1.71 -4.37 -26.67
N ASN A 70 -0.78 -4.75 -25.79
CA ASN A 70 -0.27 -6.12 -25.67
C ASN A 70 -0.90 -6.91 -24.52
N LEU A 71 -1.86 -6.34 -23.79
CA LEU A 71 -2.60 -7.00 -22.72
C LEU A 71 -4.02 -7.37 -23.17
N LYS A 72 -4.54 -8.48 -22.64
CA LYS A 72 -5.91 -8.98 -22.78
C LYS A 72 -6.43 -9.47 -21.44
N ASP A 73 -7.71 -9.79 -21.36
CA ASP A 73 -8.36 -10.34 -20.16
C ASP A 73 -8.13 -9.50 -18.88
N ILE A 74 -8.34 -8.18 -18.96
CA ILE A 74 -8.12 -7.27 -17.83
C ILE A 74 -9.12 -7.55 -16.70
N GLN A 75 -8.61 -8.00 -15.55
CA GLN A 75 -9.37 -8.29 -14.34
C GLN A 75 -9.01 -7.30 -13.23
N ILE A 76 -9.98 -6.97 -12.38
CA ILE A 76 -9.79 -6.06 -11.23
C ILE A 76 -10.41 -6.66 -9.98
N TYR A 77 -9.66 -6.62 -8.88
CA TYR A 77 -10.05 -7.16 -7.58
C TYR A 77 -9.94 -6.08 -6.52
N HIS A 78 -10.96 -5.97 -5.66
CA HIS A 78 -10.91 -5.11 -4.49
C HIS A 78 -10.24 -5.86 -3.34
N ILE A 79 -9.17 -5.30 -2.78
CA ILE A 79 -8.37 -5.93 -1.73
C ILE A 79 -8.48 -5.10 -0.44
N ASN A 80 -8.78 -5.80 0.66
CA ASN A 80 -8.82 -5.25 2.03
C ASN A 80 -9.62 -3.95 2.21
N ASN A 81 -10.60 -3.70 1.34
CA ASN A 81 -11.42 -2.49 1.28
C ASN A 81 -10.63 -1.17 1.13
N ASN A 82 -9.38 -1.23 0.66
CA ASN A 82 -8.52 -0.05 0.58
C ASN A 82 -7.62 -0.01 -0.66
N SER A 83 -7.65 -1.04 -1.50
CA SER A 83 -6.75 -1.14 -2.66
C SER A 83 -7.37 -1.94 -3.80
N TRP A 84 -6.83 -1.76 -4.99
CA TRP A 84 -7.21 -2.48 -6.21
C TRP A 84 -6.02 -3.28 -6.71
N THR A 85 -6.24 -4.55 -7.03
CA THR A 85 -5.30 -5.36 -7.82
C THR A 85 -5.85 -5.46 -9.23
N VAL A 86 -5.09 -4.98 -10.22
CA VAL A 86 -5.47 -5.05 -11.63
C VAL A 86 -4.49 -6.00 -12.33
N ILE A 87 -5.02 -6.98 -13.06
CA ILE A 87 -4.23 -8.03 -13.72
C ILE A 87 -4.61 -8.06 -15.19
N GLY A 88 -3.62 -7.97 -16.07
CA GLY A 88 -3.78 -8.22 -17.50
C GLY A 88 -2.94 -9.42 -17.92
N LYS A 89 -3.45 -10.23 -18.84
CA LYS A 89 -2.70 -11.33 -19.45
C LYS A 89 -2.03 -10.84 -20.72
N LYS A 90 -0.79 -11.26 -20.97
CA LYS A 90 -0.14 -11.01 -22.26
C LYS A 90 -0.94 -11.68 -23.38
N LYS A 91 -1.11 -10.97 -24.51
CA LYS A 91 -1.75 -11.51 -25.70
C LYS A 91 -1.08 -12.78 -26.21
#